data_AF-A0A831T9G2-F1
#
_entry.id   AF-A0A831T9G2-F1
#
_cell.length_a   1.000
_cell.length_b   1.000
_cell.length_c   1.000
_cell.angle_alpha   90.00
_cell.angle_beta   90.00
_cell.angle_gamma   90.00
#
_symmetry.space_group_name_H-M   'P 1'
#
loop_
_entity.id
_entity.type
_entity.pdbx_description
1 polymer ?
#
loop_
_entity_poly.entity_id
_entity_poly.type
_entity_poly.pdbx_seq_one_letter_code
_entity_poly.pdbx_strand_id
1 'polypeptide(L)'
;MLQSPVLQSIETTLIDVDPIHIAELPITLIATPLGVCVSAEGYGTVDSELGHTCPVAIELRRGRLQVVTWPDINSRQATVIDLSGALESRRRPDRK
;
A
#
# COMPACT_ATOMS: atom_id res chain seq x y z
N MET A 1 -0.67 -7.00 -15.97
CA MET A 1 -1.59 -6.12 -15.19
C MET A 1 -2.13 -5.10 -16.18
N LEU A 2 -3.45 -4.92 -16.34
CA LEU A 2 -3.97 -3.80 -17.13
C LEU A 2 -3.54 -2.51 -16.41
N GLN A 3 -2.76 -1.66 -17.09
CA GLN A 3 -2.44 -0.34 -16.57
C GLN A 3 -3.75 0.45 -16.47
N SER A 4 -4.22 0.64 -15.24
CA SER A 4 -5.37 1.49 -14.97
C SER A 4 -4.92 2.95 -15.02
N PRO A 5 -5.75 3.87 -15.53
CA PRO A 5 -5.38 5.27 -15.58
C PRO A 5 -5.10 5.79 -14.17
N VAL A 6 -3.99 6.50 -14.01
CA VAL A 6 -3.69 7.25 -12.77
C VAL A 6 -4.66 8.42 -12.71
N LEU A 7 -5.43 8.50 -11.63
CA LEU A 7 -6.32 9.63 -11.37
C LEU A 7 -5.58 10.79 -10.71
N GLN A 8 -4.69 10.45 -9.77
CA GLN A 8 -3.89 11.40 -9.01
C GLN A 8 -2.59 10.74 -8.54
N SER A 9 -1.53 11.54 -8.47
CA SER A 9 -0.26 11.20 -7.84
C SER A 9 0.11 12.30 -6.84
N ILE A 10 0.67 11.92 -5.69
CA ILE A 10 1.24 12.83 -4.71
C ILE A 10 2.62 12.32 -4.33
N GLU A 11 3.64 13.15 -4.50
CA GLU A 11 4.99 12.89 -4.02
C GLU A 11 5.17 13.53 -2.64
N THR A 12 5.77 12.80 -1.71
CA THR A 12 6.06 13.29 -0.36
C THR A 12 7.19 12.46 0.25
N THR A 13 7.58 12.80 1.48
CA THR A 13 8.66 12.12 2.21
C THR A 13 8.11 11.60 3.52
N LEU A 14 8.28 10.31 3.79
CA LEU A 14 8.08 9.76 5.12
C LEU A 14 9.26 10.14 5.99
N ILE A 15 8.96 10.63 7.18
CA ILE A 15 9.93 10.92 8.23
C ILE A 15 9.77 9.85 9.29
N ASP A 16 10.87 9.26 9.73
CA ASP A 16 10.86 8.28 10.82
C ASP A 16 10.17 8.88 12.06
N VAL A 17 9.29 8.09 12.68
CA VAL A 17 8.56 8.50 13.89
C VAL A 17 9.39 8.25 15.14
N ASP A 18 10.45 7.45 15.06
CA ASP A 18 11.42 7.25 16.12
C ASP A 18 12.41 8.43 16.15
N PRO A 19 12.41 9.26 17.21
CA PRO A 19 13.28 10.43 17.27
C PRO A 19 14.78 10.09 17.34
N ILE A 20 15.14 8.83 17.57
CA ILE A 20 16.53 8.36 17.61
C ILE A 20 17.06 8.06 16.20
N HIS A 21 16.18 7.61 15.30
CA HIS A 21 16.53 7.25 13.93
C HIS A 21 16.07 8.36 13.00
N ILE A 22 16.97 9.25 12.58
CA ILE A 22 16.62 10.27 11.59
C ILE A 22 16.78 9.66 10.21
N ALA A 23 15.68 9.11 9.68
CA ALA A 23 15.59 8.64 8.30
C ALA A 23 14.45 9.34 7.56
N GLU A 24 14.73 9.68 6.30
CA GLU A 24 13.76 10.20 5.36
C GLU A 24 13.62 9.21 4.20
N LEU A 25 12.40 8.95 3.77
CA LEU A 25 12.11 8.03 2.68
C LEU A 25 11.15 8.69 1.68
N PRO A 26 11.60 9.06 0.49
CA PRO A 26 10.72 9.54 -0.57
C PRO A 26 9.68 8.47 -0.95
N ILE A 27 8.42 8.90 -1.05
CA ILE A 27 7.30 8.06 -1.43
C ILE A 27 6.41 8.74 -2.46
N THR A 28 5.70 7.91 -3.22
CA THR A 28 4.63 8.37 -4.14
C THR A 28 3.33 7.65 -3.80
N LEU A 29 2.28 8.42 -3.53
CA LEU A 29 0.92 7.92 -3.39
C LEU A 29 0.23 8.00 -4.75
N ILE A 30 -0.21 6.85 -5.28
CA ILE A 30 -0.80 6.75 -6.62
C ILE A 30 -2.25 6.27 -6.47
N ALA A 31 -3.20 7.11 -6.85
CA ALA A 31 -4.61 6.76 -6.85
C ALA A 31 -5.07 6.34 -8.27
N THR A 32 -5.76 5.22 -8.34
CA THR A 32 -6.38 4.67 -9.57
C THR A 32 -7.84 4.31 -9.29
N PRO A 33 -8.67 4.02 -10.32
CA PRO A 33 -10.02 3.51 -10.09
C PRO A 33 -10.06 2.17 -9.34
N LEU A 34 -8.95 1.42 -9.29
CA LEU A 34 -8.87 0.11 -8.63
C LEU A 34 -8.43 0.19 -7.17
N GLY A 35 -7.85 1.31 -6.75
CA GLY A 35 -7.27 1.45 -5.42
C GLY A 35 -6.20 2.53 -5.31
N VAL A 36 -5.51 2.53 -4.18
CA VAL A 36 -4.40 3.42 -3.86
C VAL A 36 -3.14 2.59 -3.64
N CYS A 37 -2.04 3.02 -4.22
CA CYS A 37 -0.76 2.36 -4.08
C CYS A 37 0.25 3.31 -3.43
N VAL A 38 1.17 2.75 -2.65
CA VAL A 38 2.30 3.47 -2.06
C VAL A 38 3.58 2.92 -2.69
N SER A 39 4.26 3.76 -3.46
CA SER A 39 5.63 3.53 -3.92
C SER A 39 6.60 4.15 -2.91
N ALA A 40 7.74 3.50 -2.68
CA ALA A 40 8.80 4.03 -1.83
C ALA A 40 10.16 3.85 -2.55
N GLU A 41 10.97 4.89 -2.56
CA GLU A 41 12.25 4.86 -3.28
C GLU A 41 13.18 3.76 -2.74
N GLY A 42 13.78 2.98 -3.64
CA GLY A 42 14.62 1.84 -3.29
C GLY A 42 13.85 0.57 -2.91
N TYR A 43 12.53 0.61 -2.81
CA TYR A 43 11.68 -0.55 -2.56
C TYR A 43 10.97 -0.99 -3.83
N GLY A 44 10.87 -2.31 -4.04
CA GLY A 44 9.99 -2.79 -5.07
C GLY A 44 9.58 -4.24 -5.02
N THR A 45 9.06 -4.72 -6.16
CA THR A 45 8.63 -6.12 -6.32
C THR A 45 9.51 -6.82 -7.34
N VAL A 46 9.68 -8.13 -7.18
CA VAL A 46 10.58 -8.99 -7.96
C VAL A 46 10.44 -8.86 -9.48
N ASP A 47 9.24 -8.50 -9.97
CA ASP A 47 8.92 -8.45 -11.40
C ASP A 47 8.77 -7.02 -11.95
N SER A 48 9.07 -6.00 -11.15
CA SER A 48 8.92 -4.60 -11.57
C SER A 48 10.26 -3.97 -11.93
N GLU A 49 10.24 -3.08 -12.93
CA GLU A 49 11.35 -2.18 -13.18
C GLU A 49 11.55 -1.21 -12.01
N LEU A 50 12.79 -0.74 -11.82
CA LEU A 50 13.13 0.23 -10.78
C LEU A 50 12.20 1.46 -10.88
N GLY A 51 11.59 1.84 -9.75
CA GLY A 51 10.66 2.98 -9.70
C GLY A 51 9.25 2.70 -10.24
N HIS A 52 8.98 1.54 -10.82
CA HIS A 52 7.68 1.17 -11.40
C HIS A 52 6.91 0.15 -10.55
N THR A 53 6.97 0.31 -9.23
CA THR A 53 6.43 -0.67 -8.28
C THR A 53 5.76 0.04 -7.11
N CYS A 54 4.86 -0.68 -6.44
CA CYS A 54 4.27 -0.23 -5.19
C CYS A 54 4.28 -1.40 -4.20
N PRO A 55 5.21 -1.44 -3.23
CA PRO A 55 5.28 -2.53 -2.26
C PRO A 55 4.04 -2.64 -1.36
N VAL A 56 3.19 -1.61 -1.32
CA VAL A 56 1.91 -1.59 -0.60
C VAL A 56 0.79 -1.08 -1.51
N ALA A 57 -0.34 -1.77 -1.51
CA ALA A 57 -1.56 -1.34 -2.18
C ALA A 57 -2.80 -1.56 -1.30
N ILE A 58 -3.78 -0.66 -1.43
CA ILE A 58 -5.13 -0.79 -0.88
C ILE A 58 -6.07 -0.87 -2.09
N GLU A 59 -6.70 -2.02 -2.29
CA GLU A 59 -7.54 -2.26 -3.48
C GLU A 59 -8.93 -2.77 -3.12
N LEU A 60 -9.91 -2.44 -3.98
CA LEU A 60 -11.23 -3.05 -3.94
C LEU A 60 -11.24 -4.24 -4.90
N ARG A 61 -11.24 -5.46 -4.35
CA ARG A 61 -11.22 -6.68 -5.16
C ARG A 61 -12.36 -7.60 -4.79
N ARG A 62 -13.16 -7.98 -5.80
CA ARG A 62 -14.35 -8.83 -5.63
C ARG A 62 -15.32 -8.27 -4.55
N GLY A 63 -15.48 -6.95 -4.51
CA GLY A 63 -16.35 -6.26 -3.55
C GLY A 63 -15.82 -6.20 -2.12
N ARG A 64 -14.54 -6.53 -1.88
CA ARG A 64 -13.90 -6.47 -0.56
C ARG A 64 -12.73 -5.51 -0.59
N LEU A 65 -12.64 -4.67 0.44
CA LEU A 65 -11.47 -3.84 0.66
C LEU A 65 -10.35 -4.71 1.23
N GLN A 66 -9.16 -4.63 0.65
CA GLN A 66 -8.00 -5.38 1.12
C GLN A 66 -6.73 -4.54 1.04
N VAL A 67 -5.78 -4.87 1.92
CA VAL A 67 -4.39 -4.38 1.84
C VAL A 67 -3.54 -5.51 1.27
N VAL A 68 -2.74 -5.19 0.27
CA VAL A 68 -1.79 -6.10 -0.37
C VAL A 68 -0.39 -5.56 -0.14
N THR A 69 0.51 -6.41 0.34
CA THR A 69 1.92 -6.06 0.54
C THR A 69 2.84 -7.07 -0.13
N TRP A 70 3.96 -6.57 -0.65
CA TRP A 70 5.06 -7.37 -1.18
C TRP A 70 6.28 -7.13 -0.27
N PRO A 71 6.42 -7.88 0.83
CA PRO A 71 7.41 -7.59 1.86
C PRO A 71 8.83 -8.04 1.51
N ASP A 72 8.98 -8.91 0.49
CA ASP A 72 10.26 -9.45 0.06
C ASP A 72 10.40 -9.28 -1.46
N ILE A 73 11.38 -8.47 -1.87
CA ILE A 73 11.69 -8.20 -3.28
C ILE A 73 12.14 -9.46 -4.02
N ASN A 74 12.54 -10.52 -3.33
CA ASN A 74 12.93 -11.79 -3.94
C ASN A 74 11.74 -12.76 -4.10
N SER A 75 10.57 -12.40 -3.59
CA SER A 75 9.38 -13.25 -3.60
C SER A 75 8.28 -12.65 -4.46
N ARG A 76 7.65 -13.49 -5.30
CA ARG A 76 6.42 -13.14 -6.03
C ARG A 76 5.18 -13.18 -5.15
N GLN A 77 5.31 -13.73 -3.94
CA GLN A 77 4.17 -13.95 -3.06
C GLN A 77 3.79 -12.67 -2.33
N ALA A 78 2.58 -12.17 -2.60
CA ALA A 78 2.00 -11.08 -1.85
C ALA A 78 1.35 -11.59 -0.55
N THR A 79 1.39 -10.76 0.49
CA THR A 79 0.54 -10.91 1.68
C THR A 79 -0.72 -10.09 1.49
N VAL A 80 -1.89 -10.69 1.74
CA VAL A 80 -3.20 -10.03 1.58
C VAL A 80 -3.95 -10.04 2.90
N ILE A 81 -4.42 -8.87 3.31
CA ILE A 81 -5.23 -8.66 4.52
C ILE A 81 -6.63 -8.24 4.10
N ASP A 82 -7.63 -9.11 4.33
CA ASP A 82 -9.06 -8.81 4.10
C ASP A 82 -9.57 -7.87 5.21
N LEU A 83 -10.01 -6.66 4.84
CA LEU A 83 -10.49 -5.65 5.77
C LEU A 83 -12.00 -5.73 6.05
N SER A 84 -12.70 -6.80 5.66
CA SER A 84 -14.12 -6.97 5.97
C SER A 84 -14.41 -6.95 7.47
N GLY A 85 -13.45 -7.32 8.31
CA GLY A 85 -13.51 -7.19 9.77
C GLY A 85 -13.57 -5.73 10.26
N ALA A 86 -13.00 -4.80 9.51
CA ALA A 86 -12.95 -3.37 9.82
C ALA A 86 -14.19 -2.60 9.36
N LEU A 87 -15.22 -3.27 8.84
CA LEU A 87 -16.50 -2.63 8.54
C LEU A 87 -17.09 -2.00 9.81
N GLU A 88 -17.49 -0.74 9.73
CA GLU A 88 -18.13 -0.01 10.84
C GLU A 88 -19.35 -0.75 11.41
N SER A 89 -20.11 -1.45 10.56
CA SER A 89 -21.24 -2.29 10.98
C SER A 89 -20.87 -3.47 11.87
N ARG A 90 -19.58 -3.84 11.97
CA ARG A 90 -19.05 -4.87 12.86
C ARG A 90 -18.49 -4.31 14.17
N ARG A 91 -18.51 -2.98 14.36
CA ARG A 91 -18.06 -2.32 15.59
C ARG A 91 -18.84 -2.88 16.78
N ARG A 92 -18.11 -3.44 17.75
CA ARG A 92 -18.68 -3.86 19.03
C ARG A 92 -18.65 -2.65 19.98
N PRO A 93 -19.66 -2.46 20.83
CA PRO A 93 -19.58 -1.47 21.89
C PRO A 93 -18.39 -1.79 22.80
N ASP A 94 -17.67 -0.76 23.23
CA ASP A 94 -16.56 -0.93 24.17
C ASP A 94 -17.08 -1.63 25.43
N ARG A 95 -16.43 -2.72 25.82
CA ARG A 95 -16.64 -3.31 27.15
C ARG A 95 -16.06 -2.33 28.16
N LYS A 96 -16.94 -1.54 28.79
CA LYS A 96 -16.61 -0.84 30.04
C LYS A 96 -16.37 -1.85 31.15
#